data_AF-A0A2V8VUN0-F1
#
_entry.id   AF-A0A2V8VUN0-F1
#
_cell.length_a   1.000
_cell.length_b   1.000
_cell.length_c   1.000
_cell.angle_alpha   90.00
_cell.angle_beta   90.00
_cell.angle_gamma   90.00
#
_symmetry.space_group_name_H-M   'P 1'
#
loop_
_entity.id
_entity.type
_entity.pdbx_description
1 polymer ?
#
loop_
_entity_poly.entity_id
_entity_poly.type
_entity_poly.pdbx_seq_one_letter_code
_entity_poly.pdbx_strand_id
1 'polypeptide(L)' 'MPPMTLVEITYELQSPLTEQQLRHLGEFANTYGLRRFRLDESKKRLSFEYDASRLRETQVAHALGQARIAVARKVN' A
#
# COMPACT_ATOMS: atom_id res chain seq x y z
N MET A 1 12.80 -20.87 -13.36
CA MET A 1 12.88 -19.67 -12.50
C MET A 1 11.44 -19.21 -12.28
N PRO A 2 10.88 -19.20 -11.06
CA PRO A 2 9.51 -18.75 -10.89
C PRO A 2 9.45 -17.23 -11.19
N PRO A 3 8.44 -16.76 -11.93
CA PRO A 3 8.29 -15.34 -12.23
C PRO A 3 7.95 -14.59 -10.94
N MET A 4 8.79 -13.62 -10.57
CA MET A 4 8.41 -12.61 -9.57
C MET A 4 7.15 -11.92 -10.09
N THR A 5 6.02 -12.18 -9.45
CA THR A 5 4.73 -11.64 -9.88
C THR A 5 4.59 -10.28 -9.21
N LEU A 6 5.05 -9.23 -9.90
CA LEU A 6 4.90 -7.87 -9.42
C LEU A 6 3.45 -7.46 -9.56
N VAL A 7 2.85 -7.11 -8.43
CA VAL A 7 1.50 -6.60 -8.35
C VAL A 7 1.57 -5.15 -7.91
N GLU A 8 0.93 -4.30 -8.71
CA GLU A 8 0.60 -2.95 -8.32
C GLU A 8 -0.86 -2.93 -7.87
N ILE A 9 -1.11 -2.36 -6.70
CA ILE A 9 -2.47 -2.10 -6.22
C ILE A 9 -2.62 -0.62 -5.95
N THR A 10 -3.64 -0.02 -6.55
CA THR A 10 -3.96 1.39 -6.31
C THR A 10 -5.20 1.51 -5.45
N TYR A 11 -5.11 2.33 -4.42
CA TYR A 11 -6.18 2.66 -3.50
C TYR A 11 -6.49 4.15 -3.58
N GLU A 12 -7.76 4.51 -3.72
CA GLU A 12 -8.24 5.88 -3.58
C GLU A 12 -8.55 6.11 -2.10
N LEU A 13 -8.11 7.23 -1.56
CA LEU A 13 -8.27 7.62 -0.18
C LEU A 13 -9.41 8.64 -0.07
N GLN A 14 -10.22 8.53 0.98
CA GLN A 14 -11.24 9.54 1.27
C GLN A 14 -10.59 10.84 1.76
N SER A 15 -9.53 10.70 2.54
CA SER A 15 -8.79 11.79 3.17
C SER A 15 -7.30 11.73 2.82
N PRO A 16 -6.60 12.87 2.81
CA PRO A 16 -5.15 12.87 2.67
C PRO A 16 -4.50 12.05 3.79
N LEU A 17 -3.42 11.35 3.46
CA LEU A 17 -2.62 10.65 4.46
C LEU A 17 -1.93 11.66 5.37
N THR A 18 -1.94 11.36 6.67
CA THR A 18 -1.12 12.09 7.64
C THR A 18 0.28 11.48 7.73
N GLU A 19 1.24 12.27 8.19
CA GLU A 19 2.63 11.84 8.36
C GLU A 19 2.78 10.58 9.24
N GLN A 20 1.90 10.41 10.25
CA GLN A 20 1.89 9.22 11.08
C GLN A 20 1.53 7.95 10.30
N GLN A 21 0.57 8.05 9.38
CA GLN A 21 0.12 6.94 8.55
C GLN A 21 1.18 6.58 7.51
N LEU A 22 1.82 7.59 6.92
CA LEU A 22 2.98 7.42 6.05
C LEU A 22 4.14 6.71 6.78
N ARG A 23 4.43 7.10 8.03
CA ARG A 23 5.42 6.41 8.86
C ARG A 23 5.06 4.94 9.11
N HIS A 24 3.81 4.65 9.47
CA HIS A 24 3.33 3.28 9.64
C HIS A 24 3.47 2.45 8.36
N LEU A 25 3.14 3.04 7.20
CA LEU A 25 3.34 2.37 5.91
C LEU A 25 4.82 2.12 5.62
N GLY A 26 5.71 3.06 5.95
CA GLY A 26 7.15 2.89 5.81
C GLY A 26 7.71 1.76 6.67
N GLU A 27 7.30 1.68 7.94
CA GLU A 27 7.64 0.57 8.85
C GLU A 27 7.13 -0.77 8.31
N PHE A 28 5.89 -0.79 7.80
CA PHE A 28 5.30 -1.97 7.20
C PHE A 28 6.03 -2.37 5.92
N ALA A 29 6.43 -1.40 5.09
CA ALA A 29 7.17 -1.62 3.87
C ALA A 29 8.55 -2.23 4.13
N ASN A 30 9.21 -1.78 5.20
CA ASN A 30 10.48 -2.31 5.68
C ASN A 30 10.34 -3.75 6.20
N THR A 31 9.27 -4.00 6.96
CA THR A 31 9.01 -5.30 7.60
C THR A 31 8.52 -6.35 6.59
N TYR A 32 7.70 -5.93 5.64
CA TYR A 32 7.01 -6.81 4.71
C TYR A 32 7.34 -6.40 3.29
N GLY A 33 8.47 -6.85 2.74
CA GLY A 33 8.78 -7.04 1.30
C GLY A 33 8.22 -6.05 0.25
N LEU A 34 7.88 -4.82 0.64
CA LEU A 34 7.13 -3.88 -0.16
C LEU A 34 8.15 -3.14 -0.99
N ARG A 35 8.10 -3.32 -2.31
CA ARG A 35 9.15 -2.80 -3.18
C ARG A 35 9.06 -1.29 -3.29
N ARG A 36 7.85 -0.77 -3.47
CA ARG A 36 7.63 0.66 -3.66
C ARG A 36 6.22 1.04 -3.29
N PHE A 37 6.05 2.24 -2.77
CA PHE A 37 4.74 2.87 -2.70
C PHE A 37 4.82 4.26 -3.33
N ARG A 38 3.71 4.70 -3.91
CA ARG A 38 3.54 6.01 -4.53
C ARG A 38 2.28 6.63 -3.95
N LEU A 39 2.47 7.72 -3.21
CA LEU A 39 1.38 8.56 -2.73
C LEU A 39 1.21 9.75 -3.68
N ASP A 40 -0.01 9.92 -4.17
CA ASP A 40 -0.44 11.03 -5.01
C ASP A 40 -1.43 11.87 -4.19
N GLU A 41 -0.93 12.86 -3.44
CA GLU A 41 -1.76 13.70 -2.56
C GLU A 41 -2.78 14.53 -3.35
N SER A 42 -2.42 14.98 -4.55
CA SER A 42 -3.32 15.72 -5.45
C SER A 42 -4.55 14.90 -5.85
N LYS A 43 -4.36 13.61 -6.10
CA LYS A 43 -5.45 12.70 -6.49
C LYS A 43 -5.98 11.86 -5.33
N LYS A 44 -5.41 12.01 -4.13
CA LYS A 44 -5.65 11.16 -2.95
C LYS A 44 -5.52 9.67 -3.30
N ARG A 45 -4.51 9.30 -4.09
CA ARG A 45 -4.29 7.90 -4.49
C ARG A 45 -3.02 7.37 -3.89
N LEU A 46 -3.05 6.12 -3.50
CA LEU A 46 -1.94 5.40 -2.93
C LEU A 46 -1.75 4.10 -3.69
N SER A 47 -0.66 4.02 -4.44
CA SER A 47 -0.27 2.84 -5.19
C SER A 47 0.81 2.10 -4.42
N PHE A 48 0.65 0.79 -4.27
CA PHE A 48 1.66 -0.10 -3.68
C PHE A 48 2.10 -1.11 -4.72
N GLU A 49 3.41 -1.24 -4.87
CA GLU A 49 4.07 -2.23 -5.70
C GLU A 49 4.74 -3.26 -4.77
N TYR A 50 4.33 -4.51 -4.89
CA TYR A 50 4.85 -5.61 -4.10
C TYR A 50 4.95 -6.89 -4.92
N ASP A 51 5.77 -7.82 -4.44
CA ASP A 51 5.88 -9.15 -5.03
C ASP A 51 4.80 -10.08 -4.45
N ALA A 52 3.83 -10.48 -5.27
CA ALA A 52 2.72 -11.34 -4.86
C ALA A 52 3.16 -12.73 -4.41
N SER A 53 4.38 -13.15 -4.74
CA SER A 53 4.95 -14.40 -4.24
C SER A 53 5.35 -14.32 -2.77
N ARG A 54 5.68 -13.12 -2.25
CA ARG A 54 6.06 -12.89 -0.84
C ARG A 54 4.99 -12.19 -0.02
N LEU A 55 4.21 -11.30 -0.64
CA LEU A 55 3.26 -10.44 0.05
C LEU A 55 1.88 -10.59 -0.60
N ARG A 56 0.86 -10.81 0.22
CA ARG A 56 -0.51 -11.00 -0.27
C ARG A 56 -1.30 -9.72 -0.13
N GLU A 57 -2.30 -9.54 -0.98
CA GLU A 57 -3.22 -8.40 -0.91
C GLU A 57 -3.86 -8.25 0.49
N THR A 58 -4.14 -9.37 1.18
CA THR A 58 -4.65 -9.35 2.56
C THR A 58 -3.68 -8.71 3.55
N GLN A 59 -2.37 -8.85 3.37
CA GLN A 59 -1.38 -8.18 4.21
C GLN A 59 -1.34 -6.67 3.93
N VAL A 60 -1.51 -6.25 2.67
CA VAL A 60 -1.64 -4.84 2.31
C VAL A 60 -2.90 -4.23 2.92
N ALA A 61 -4.04 -4.92 2.83
CA ALA A 61 -5.28 -4.51 3.45
C ALA A 61 -5.15 -4.42 4.99
N HIS A 62 -4.45 -5.37 5.60
CA HIS A 62 -4.17 -5.33 7.03
C HIS A 62 -3.28 -4.14 7.41
N ALA A 63 -2.23 -3.85 6.64
CA ALA A 63 -1.37 -2.68 6.84
C ALA A 63 -2.17 -1.36 6.77
N LEU A 64 -3.06 -1.25 5.78
CA LEU A 64 -3.96 -0.11 5.62
C LEU A 64 -4.87 0.06 6.85
N GLY A 65 -5.43 -1.04 7.36
CA GLY A 65 -6.24 -1.04 8.57
C GLY A 65 -5.44 -0.65 9.82
N GLN A 66 -4.22 -1.19 9.99
CA GLN A 66 -3.33 -0.87 11.11
C GLN A 66 -2.90 0.61 11.10
N ALA A 67 -2.61 1.15 9.93
CA ALA A 67 -2.30 2.56 9.74
C ALA A 67 -3.56 3.47 9.81
N ARG A 68 -4.75 2.91 10.08
CA ARG A 68 -6.04 3.61 10.11
C ARG A 68 -6.28 4.47 8.86
N ILE A 69 -5.85 3.97 7.70
CA ILE A 69 -5.95 4.71 6.45
C ILE A 69 -7.39 4.64 5.96
N ALA A 70 -8.03 5.79 5.81
CA ALA A 70 -9.37 5.91 5.27
C ALA A 70 -9.36 5.70 3.76
N VAL A 71 -9.30 4.43 3.35
CA VAL A 71 -9.37 4.03 1.95
C VAL A 71 -10.82 4.12 1.47
N ALA A 72 -11.07 4.91 0.42
CA ALA A 72 -12.38 5.03 -0.22
C ALA A 72 -12.73 3.77 -1.00
N ARG A 73 -11.80 3.32 -1.86
CA ARG A 73 -11.96 2.14 -2.70
C ARG A 73 -10.62 1.71 -3.29
N LYS A 74 -10.52 0.45 -3.66
CA LYS A 74 -9.47 -0.06 -4.55
C LYS A 74 -9.82 0.36 -5.99
N VAL A 75 -8.84 0.84 -6.74
CA VAL A 75 -9.00 1.44 -8.09
C VAL A 75 -8.35 0.59 -9.19
N ASN A 76 -8.07 -0.68 -8.90
CA ASN A 76 -7.38 -1.60 -9.81
C ASN A 76 -8.07 -1.73 -11.17
#